data_AF-Q6LJV1-F1
#
_entry.id   AF-Q6LJV1-F1
#
_cell.length_a   1.000
_cell.length_b   1.000
_cell.length_c   1.000
_cell.angle_alpha   90.00
_cell.angle_beta   90.00
_cell.angle_gamma   90.00
#
_symmetry.space_group_name_H-M   'P 1'
#
loop_
_entity.id
_entity.type
_entity.pdbx_description
1 polymer ?
#
loop_
_entity_poly.entity_id
_entity_poly.type
_entity_poly.pdbx_seq_one_letter_code
_entity_poly.pdbx_strand_id
1 'polypeptide(L)'
;MTCQQQHRYDPEFELLPHDQSQFNGRHKCAGCAYDKGYSLGLLKAPSVNIDFESLPNSQAGTVRHRSVQAAFAKGYLDGVLASY
;
A
#
# COMPACT_ATOMS: atom_id res chain seq x y z
N MET A 1 6.18 -14.46 -0.26
CA MET A 1 4.91 -15.04 0.24
C MET A 1 3.72 -14.27 -0.33
N THR A 2 2.56 -14.90 -0.51
CA THR A 2 1.34 -14.24 -1.01
C THR A 2 0.55 -13.65 0.15
N CYS A 3 0.06 -12.41 0.02
CA CYS A 3 -0.77 -11.78 1.04
C CYS A 3 -2.10 -12.53 1.19
N GLN A 4 -2.54 -12.76 2.42
CA GLN A 4 -3.84 -13.37 2.73
C GLN A 4 -4.81 -12.46 3.50
N GLN A 5 -4.41 -11.23 3.79
CA GLN A 5 -5.20 -10.30 4.59
C GLN A 5 -6.45 -9.79 3.83
N GLN A 6 -7.45 -9.32 4.57
CA GLN A 6 -8.75 -8.89 4.02
C GLN A 6 -8.67 -7.59 3.21
N HIS A 7 -7.73 -6.70 3.53
CA HIS A 7 -7.51 -5.44 2.80
C HIS A 7 -7.29 -5.61 1.28
N ARG A 8 -7.01 -6.84 0.80
CA ARG A 8 -6.92 -7.14 -0.63
C ARG A 8 -8.22 -6.86 -1.38
N TYR A 9 -9.34 -6.77 -0.67
CA TYR A 9 -10.68 -6.54 -1.20
C TYR A 9 -11.26 -5.20 -0.79
N ASP A 10 -10.46 -4.31 -0.19
CA ASP A 10 -10.95 -2.99 0.19
C ASP A 10 -11.27 -2.17 -1.09
N PRO A 11 -12.52 -1.70 -1.25
CA PRO A 11 -12.93 -0.93 -2.43
C PRO A 11 -12.20 0.41 -2.54
N GLU A 12 -11.65 0.97 -1.46
CA GLU A 12 -10.88 2.22 -1.53
C GLU A 12 -9.68 2.11 -2.48
N PHE A 13 -9.13 0.91 -2.65
CA PHE A 13 -8.01 0.66 -3.55
C PHE A 13 -8.39 0.68 -5.04
N GLU A 14 -9.69 0.69 -5.37
CA GLU A 14 -10.14 0.85 -6.76
C GLU A 14 -9.81 2.22 -7.34
N LEU A 15 -9.69 3.22 -6.47
CA LEU A 15 -9.33 4.60 -6.82
C LEU A 15 -7.82 4.78 -7.05
N LEU A 16 -7.00 3.80 -6.65
CA LEU A 16 -5.57 3.88 -6.83
C LEU A 16 -5.19 3.76 -8.32
N PRO A 17 -4.14 4.48 -8.77
CA PRO A 17 -3.63 4.33 -10.11
C PRO A 17 -3.29 2.87 -10.42
N HIS A 18 -3.63 2.43 -11.63
CA HIS A 18 -3.15 1.16 -12.13
C HIS A 18 -1.64 1.23 -12.38
N ASP A 19 -0.94 0.16 -12.01
CA ASP A 19 0.50 0.04 -12.23
C ASP A 19 0.84 -1.37 -12.70
N GLN A 20 1.42 -1.42 -13.89
CA GLN A 20 1.94 -2.63 -14.53
C GLN A 20 3.40 -2.45 -14.95
N SER A 21 4.04 -1.37 -14.49
CA SER A 21 5.44 -1.12 -14.76
C SER A 21 6.28 -2.26 -14.18
N GLN A 22 7.42 -2.54 -14.81
CA GLN A 22 8.34 -3.58 -14.33
C GLN A 22 9.06 -3.21 -13.02
N PHE A 23 8.91 -1.96 -12.57
CA PHE A 23 9.60 -1.38 -11.44
C PHE A 23 8.60 -1.07 -10.31
N ASN A 24 9.07 -0.56 -9.17
CA ASN A 24 8.21 -0.02 -8.10
C ASN A 24 7.23 -1.00 -7.42
N GLY A 25 7.66 -2.23 -7.18
CA GLY A 25 6.86 -3.20 -6.42
C GLY A 25 5.79 -3.89 -7.25
N ARG A 26 6.03 -4.09 -8.56
CA ARG A 26 5.19 -4.95 -9.41
C ARG A 26 4.86 -6.27 -8.71
N HIS A 27 3.57 -6.64 -8.72
CA HIS A 27 2.99 -7.81 -8.03
C HIS A 27 2.96 -7.76 -6.50
N LYS A 28 3.50 -6.73 -5.86
CA LYS A 28 3.43 -6.57 -4.41
C LYS A 28 2.05 -6.07 -3.99
N CYS A 29 1.67 -6.38 -2.76
CA CYS A 29 0.36 -6.05 -2.22
C CYS A 29 0.24 -4.56 -1.92
N ALA A 30 -0.58 -3.84 -2.71
CA ALA A 30 -0.89 -2.44 -2.47
C ALA A 30 -1.53 -2.22 -1.07
N GLY A 31 -2.37 -3.15 -0.59
CA GLY A 31 -2.93 -3.07 0.76
C GLY A 31 -1.85 -3.12 1.86
N CYS A 32 -0.83 -3.99 1.74
CA CYS A 32 0.25 -4.04 2.74
C CYS A 32 1.10 -2.77 2.71
N ALA A 33 1.28 -2.18 1.53
CA ALA A 33 1.95 -0.90 1.41
C ALA A 33 1.14 0.22 2.06
N TYR A 34 -0.18 0.24 1.87
CA TYR A 34 -1.08 1.16 2.57
C TYR A 34 -0.94 1.03 4.09
N ASP A 35 -1.05 -0.18 4.64
CA ASP A 35 -0.95 -0.40 6.09
C ASP A 35 0.39 0.09 6.66
N LYS A 36 1.49 -0.12 5.90
CA LYS A 36 2.82 0.34 6.28
C LYS A 36 2.89 1.87 6.30
N GLY A 37 2.36 2.52 5.27
CA GLY A 37 2.25 3.97 5.21
C GLY A 37 1.43 4.50 6.38
N TYR A 38 0.25 3.93 6.60
CA TYR A 38 -0.68 4.31 7.67
C TYR A 38 -0.05 4.24 9.05
N SER A 39 0.68 3.15 9.33
CA SER A 39 1.40 2.99 10.59
C SER A 39 2.46 4.08 10.79
N LEU A 40 3.21 4.45 9.75
CA LEU A 40 4.18 5.55 9.81
C LEU A 40 3.49 6.92 9.94
N GLY A 41 2.32 7.08 9.33
CA GLY A 41 1.51 8.29 9.40
C GLY A 41 1.00 8.55 10.80
N LEU A 42 0.50 7.52 11.49
CA LEU A 42 0.08 7.60 12.90
C LEU A 42 1.21 8.07 13.81
N LEU A 43 2.44 7.66 13.52
CA LEU A 43 3.64 8.09 14.24
C LEU A 43 4.15 9.47 13.82
N LYS A 44 3.54 10.09 12.79
CA LYS A 44 4.00 11.33 12.14
C LYS A 44 5.48 11.26 11.79
N ALA A 45 5.91 10.12 11.24
CA ALA A 45 7.31 9.87 10.93
C ALA A 45 7.82 10.91 9.92
N PRO A 46 8.85 11.72 10.25
CA PRO A 46 9.32 12.80 9.37
C PRO A 46 10.04 12.30 8.12
N SER A 47 10.47 11.05 8.13
CA SER A 47 11.05 10.36 6.98
C SER A 47 10.30 9.05 6.77
N VAL A 48 9.86 8.83 5.53
CA VAL A 48 9.07 7.67 5.14
C VAL A 48 9.78 6.93 4.01
N ASN A 49 9.88 5.62 4.16
CA ASN A 49 10.45 4.74 3.16
C ASN A 49 9.62 3.46 3.12
N ILE A 50 9.46 2.91 1.92
CA ILE A 50 8.89 1.58 1.72
C ILE A 50 9.90 0.68 1.02
N ASP A 51 10.22 -0.43 1.68
CA ASP A 51 10.93 -1.53 1.05
C ASP A 51 9.93 -2.46 0.37
N PHE A 52 9.86 -2.40 -0.96
CA PHE A 52 8.96 -3.24 -1.74
C PHE A 52 9.29 -4.73 -1.64
N GLU A 53 10.55 -5.11 -1.38
CA GLU A 53 10.90 -6.52 -1.29
C GLU A 53 10.33 -7.19 -0.04
N SER A 54 10.21 -6.41 1.05
CA SER A 54 9.55 -6.85 2.29
C SER A 54 8.05 -7.12 2.13
N LEU A 55 7.42 -6.57 1.09
CA LEU A 55 5.98 -6.73 0.90
C LEU A 55 5.65 -8.12 0.33
N PRO A 56 4.55 -8.74 0.79
CA PRO A 56 4.03 -9.94 0.17
C PRO A 56 3.50 -9.64 -1.24
N ASN A 57 3.52 -10.64 -2.11
CA ASN A 57 2.87 -10.54 -3.41
C ASN A 57 1.34 -10.52 -3.23
N SER A 58 0.62 -9.75 -4.03
CA SER A 58 -0.83 -9.87 -4.15
C SER A 58 -1.26 -9.68 -5.59
N GLN A 59 -2.00 -10.68 -6.11
CA GLN A 59 -2.51 -10.70 -7.48
C GLN A 59 -4.03 -10.94 -7.51
N ALA A 60 -4.70 -10.67 -6.39
CA ALA A 60 -6.12 -10.94 -6.17
C ALA A 60 -6.83 -9.72 -5.58
N GLY A 61 -8.15 -9.64 -5.82
CA GLY A 61 -9.00 -8.59 -5.29
C GLY A 61 -8.78 -7.20 -5.93
N THR A 62 -9.22 -6.16 -5.23
CA THR A 62 -9.22 -4.76 -5.66
C THR A 62 -7.80 -4.17 -5.74
N VAL A 63 -6.86 -4.72 -4.96
CA VAL A 63 -5.44 -4.30 -4.93
C VAL A 63 -4.62 -4.77 -6.13
N ARG A 64 -5.18 -5.64 -6.99
CA ARG A 64 -4.47 -6.21 -8.14
C ARG A 64 -4.13 -5.12 -9.16
N HIS A 65 -2.87 -5.10 -9.60
CA HIS A 65 -2.34 -4.13 -10.57
C HIS A 65 -2.57 -2.67 -10.14
N ARG A 66 -2.54 -2.40 -8.83
CA ARG A 66 -2.59 -1.05 -8.26
C ARG A 66 -1.19 -0.62 -7.84
N SER A 67 -0.92 0.67 -7.98
CA SER A 67 0.37 1.25 -7.60
C SER A 67 0.62 1.11 -6.10
N VAL A 68 1.67 0.37 -5.77
CA VAL A 68 2.11 0.12 -4.39
C VAL A 68 2.64 1.41 -3.76
N GLN A 69 3.33 2.23 -4.55
CA GLN A 69 3.80 3.54 -4.11
C GLN A 69 2.65 4.49 -3.78
N ALA A 70 1.62 4.55 -4.64
CA ALA A 70 0.45 5.38 -4.38
C ALA A 70 -0.32 4.90 -3.13
N ALA A 71 -0.46 3.59 -2.95
CA ALA A 71 -1.09 3.01 -1.77
C ALA A 71 -0.34 3.39 -0.48
N PHE A 72 1.00 3.28 -0.48
CA PHE A 72 1.84 3.71 0.63
C PHE A 72 1.66 5.18 0.98
N ALA A 73 1.70 6.05 -0.03
CA ALA A 73 1.53 7.49 0.17
C ALA A 73 0.13 7.84 0.71
N LYS A 74 -0.94 7.22 0.17
CA LYS A 74 -2.31 7.37 0.68
C LYS A 74 -2.37 6.94 2.14
N GLY A 75 -1.85 5.75 2.46
CA GLY A 75 -1.82 5.24 3.83
C GLY A 75 -1.13 6.21 4.78
N TYR A 76 0.04 6.72 4.41
CA TYR A 76 0.75 7.70 5.24
C TYR A 76 -0.07 8.95 5.50
N LEU A 77 -0.66 9.55 4.46
CA LEU A 77 -1.54 10.72 4.61
C LEU A 77 -2.70 10.42 5.58
N ASP A 78 -3.41 9.32 5.36
CA ASP A 78 -4.57 8.95 6.18
C ASP A 78 -4.17 8.69 7.63
N GLY A 79 -3.01 8.07 7.86
CA GLY A 79 -2.46 7.86 9.20
C GLY A 79 -2.09 9.17 9.89
N VAL A 80 -1.53 10.14 9.17
CA VAL A 80 -1.24 11.48 9.73
C VAL A 80 -2.55 12.15 10.12
N LEU A 81 -3.57 12.15 9.25
CA LEU A 81 -4.87 12.74 9.53
C LEU A 81 -5.53 12.11 10.77
N ALA A 82 -5.45 10.79 10.91
CA ALA A 82 -5.98 10.05 12.06
C ALA A 82 -5.21 10.29 13.38
N SER A 83 -4.03 10.91 13.34
CA SER A 83 -3.20 11.19 14.52
C SER A 83 -3.49 12.55 15.19
N TYR A 84 -4.48 13.30 14.68
CA TYR A 84 -4.99 14.55 15.24
C TYR A 84 -6.38 14.35 15.85
#